data_AF-A0A250J0G6-F1
#
_entry.id   AF-A0A250J0G6-F1
#
_cell.length_a   1.000
_cell.length_b   1.000
_cell.length_c   1.000
_cell.angle_alpha   90.00
_cell.angle_beta   90.00
_cell.angle_gamma   90.00
#
_symmetry.space_group_name_H-M   'P 1'
#
loop_
_entity.id
_entity.type
_entity.pdbx_description
1 polymer ?
#
loop_
_entity_poly.entity_id
_entity_poly.type
_entity_poly.pdbx_seq_one_letter_code
_entity_poly.pdbx_strand_id
1 'polypeptide(L)'
;MNRWPLWAVLASGEPAWLENRAYDALGLEKGEEDEEGPPFEMSLGSGRYHAIVGTNPIDVGAEIQISKELSLGCDEPVYSIERANDPWTVMSWRKGSPDVLENDPESLAKSLGCPLPGGARSSNRAAKDSLRKVAMVEGVRAQEATRVLEEDAGESLTPGRYRLEDTPQGLLIASGTGDIGYADITVSERIPNATVYAVIASPDLDEFFVTVRRGGEGVEEFAQPPDDLPRLRVASDIKGERSPDRILAALGIPAEWFRNE
;
A
#
# COMPACT_ATOMS: atom_id res chain seq x y z
N MET A 1 -10.17 15.46 18.14
CA MET A 1 -8.99 14.57 18.04
C MET A 1 -8.77 14.33 16.56
N ASN A 2 -7.71 14.91 15.96
CA ASN A 2 -7.42 14.68 14.54
C ASN A 2 -7.04 13.20 14.37
N ARG A 3 -7.97 12.40 13.85
CA ARG A 3 -7.69 11.00 13.50
C ARG A 3 -6.73 10.98 12.31
N TRP A 4 -5.74 10.10 12.39
CA TRP A 4 -4.75 9.91 11.35
C TRP A 4 -5.42 9.27 10.12
N PRO A 5 -5.33 9.85 8.90
CA PRO A 5 -5.93 9.24 7.73
C PRO A 5 -5.15 7.97 7.35
N LEU A 6 -5.88 6.85 7.20
CA LEU A 6 -5.35 5.55 6.80
C LEU A 6 -5.20 5.45 5.28
N TRP A 7 -5.89 6.29 4.54
CA TRP A 7 -5.71 6.48 3.10
C TRP A 7 -6.09 7.91 2.71
N ALA A 8 -5.60 8.36 1.55
CA ALA A 8 -5.97 9.64 0.97
C ALA A 8 -6.02 9.57 -0.56
N VAL A 9 -6.89 10.36 -1.17
CA VAL A 9 -6.94 10.60 -2.62
C VAL A 9 -6.74 12.08 -2.87
N LEU A 10 -5.69 12.44 -3.61
CA LEU A 10 -5.38 13.81 -4.02
C LEU A 10 -5.82 14.00 -5.47
N ALA A 11 -6.82 14.83 -5.70
CA ALA A 11 -7.36 15.09 -7.03
C ALA A 11 -7.56 16.58 -7.26
N SER A 12 -7.39 17.01 -8.52
CA SER A 12 -7.71 18.37 -8.93
C SER A 12 -9.17 18.48 -9.35
N GLY A 13 -9.86 19.54 -8.97
CA GLY A 13 -11.23 19.80 -9.42
C GLY A 13 -12.05 20.56 -8.39
N GLU A 14 -13.29 20.90 -8.75
CA GLU A 14 -14.21 21.54 -7.81
C GLU A 14 -14.55 20.58 -6.65
N PRO A 15 -14.45 20.98 -5.37
CA PRO A 15 -14.66 20.09 -4.23
C PRO A 15 -15.98 19.33 -4.24
N ALA A 16 -17.08 19.99 -4.62
CA ALA A 16 -18.40 19.36 -4.71
C ALA A 16 -18.46 18.29 -5.81
N TRP A 17 -17.74 18.49 -6.91
CA TRP A 17 -17.64 17.50 -7.99
C TRP A 17 -16.83 16.29 -7.52
N LEU A 18 -15.69 16.53 -6.86
CA LEU A 18 -14.85 15.46 -6.29
C LEU A 18 -15.62 14.62 -5.27
N GLU A 19 -16.35 15.27 -4.37
CA GLU A 19 -17.16 14.60 -3.36
C GLU A 19 -18.25 13.74 -4.01
N ASN A 20 -19.05 14.29 -4.93
CA ASN A 20 -20.10 13.53 -5.62
C ASN A 20 -19.54 12.30 -6.34
N ARG A 21 -18.40 12.45 -7.01
CA ARG A 21 -17.76 11.33 -7.71
C ARG A 21 -17.19 10.29 -6.75
N ALA A 22 -16.74 10.68 -5.57
CA ALA A 22 -16.32 9.74 -4.53
C ALA A 22 -17.51 8.93 -3.98
N TYR A 23 -18.68 9.56 -3.81
CA TYR A 23 -19.93 8.84 -3.49
C TYR A 23 -20.30 7.85 -4.60
N ASP A 24 -20.30 8.30 -5.85
CA ASP A 24 -20.60 7.43 -7.01
C ASP A 24 -19.65 6.24 -7.07
N ALA A 25 -18.34 6.47 -6.84
CA ALA A 25 -17.31 5.42 -6.90
C ALA A 25 -17.52 4.33 -5.85
N LEU A 26 -18.00 4.69 -4.66
CA LEU A 26 -18.29 3.75 -3.58
C LEU A 26 -19.71 3.18 -3.62
N GLY A 27 -20.54 3.59 -4.59
CA GLY A 27 -21.94 3.18 -4.67
C GLY A 27 -22.78 3.65 -3.47
N LEU A 28 -22.41 4.77 -2.86
CA LEU A 28 -23.08 5.34 -1.69
C LEU A 28 -24.10 6.40 -2.13
N GLU A 29 -25.29 6.38 -1.51
CA GLU A 29 -26.22 7.50 -1.60
C GLU A 29 -25.83 8.57 -0.56
N LYS A 30 -25.96 9.86 -0.91
CA LYS A 30 -25.81 10.93 0.09
C LYS A 30 -27.01 10.85 1.04
N GLY A 31 -26.80 10.31 2.24
CA GLY A 31 -27.83 10.17 3.27
C GLY A 31 -28.45 11.51 3.69
N GLU A 32 -29.62 11.44 4.34
CA GLU A 32 -30.20 12.58 5.07
C GLU A 32 -29.37 12.89 6.33
N GLU A 33 -29.48 14.10 6.89
CA GLU A 33 -28.57 14.69 7.93
C GLU A 33 -28.31 13.84 9.21
N ASP A 34 -28.97 12.70 9.40
CA ASP A 34 -28.90 11.83 10.58
C ASP A 34 -28.28 10.43 10.31
N GLU A 35 -27.83 10.11 9.09
CA GLU A 35 -27.10 8.86 8.79
C GLU A 35 -25.59 9.00 9.08
N GLU A 36 -24.95 7.88 9.46
CA GLU A 36 -23.49 7.83 9.67
C GLU A 36 -22.80 8.36 8.40
N GLY A 37 -22.04 9.45 8.55
CA GLY A 37 -21.47 10.19 7.41
C GLY A 37 -20.60 9.32 6.50
N PRO A 38 -20.20 9.83 5.32
CA PRO A 38 -19.40 9.05 4.38
C PRO A 38 -18.13 8.48 5.05
N PRO A 39 -17.58 7.36 4.55
CA PRO A 39 -16.36 6.75 5.10
C PRO A 39 -15.10 7.60 4.89
N PHE A 40 -15.28 8.86 4.45
CA PHE A 40 -14.23 9.79 4.12
C PHE A 40 -14.61 11.23 4.48
N GLU A 41 -13.60 12.06 4.69
CA GLU A 41 -13.72 13.50 4.87
C GLU A 41 -13.04 14.24 3.71
N MET A 42 -13.59 15.37 3.29
CA MET A 42 -12.95 16.25 2.31
C MET A 42 -12.05 17.26 3.02
N SER A 43 -10.77 17.30 2.65
CA SER A 43 -9.78 18.27 3.13
C SER A 43 -9.37 19.20 1.97
N LEU A 44 -9.76 20.47 2.11
CA LEU A 44 -9.52 21.47 1.06
C LEU A 44 -8.06 21.89 1.01
N GLY A 45 -7.41 21.59 -0.12
CA GLY A 45 -6.11 22.15 -0.45
C GLY A 45 -6.13 23.66 -0.72
N SER A 46 -4.95 24.25 -0.65
CA SER A 46 -4.67 25.66 -0.95
C SER A 46 -4.52 25.98 -2.45
N GLY A 47 -4.55 24.94 -3.30
CA GLY A 47 -4.39 25.04 -4.75
C GLY A 47 -5.53 24.36 -5.51
N ARG A 48 -5.23 23.88 -6.72
CA ARG A 48 -6.21 23.17 -7.57
C ARG A 48 -6.54 21.76 -7.06
N TYR A 49 -5.67 21.19 -6.24
CA TYR A 49 -5.85 19.89 -5.64
C TYR A 49 -6.62 20.00 -4.32
N HIS A 50 -7.39 18.97 -4.02
CA HIS A 50 -8.01 18.73 -2.72
C HIS A 50 -7.80 17.25 -2.34
N ALA A 51 -7.98 16.93 -1.06
CA ALA A 51 -7.78 15.59 -0.54
C ALA A 51 -9.10 15.00 -0.05
N ILE A 52 -9.39 13.76 -0.42
CA ILE A 52 -10.41 12.91 0.21
C ILE A 52 -9.67 11.96 1.12
N VAL A 53 -10.04 11.90 2.40
CA VAL A 53 -9.28 11.13 3.41
C VAL A 53 -10.18 10.17 4.17
N GLY A 54 -9.78 8.91 4.32
CA GLY A 54 -10.47 7.95 5.18
C GLY A 54 -9.68 7.65 6.44
N THR A 55 -10.39 7.49 7.56
CA THR A 55 -9.76 7.24 8.88
C THR A 55 -10.14 5.89 9.49
N ASN A 56 -11.10 5.18 8.90
CA ASN A 56 -11.59 3.91 9.40
C ASN A 56 -10.86 2.73 8.70
N PRO A 57 -10.25 1.79 9.46
CA PRO A 57 -9.51 0.66 8.89
C PRO A 57 -10.33 -0.22 7.95
N ILE A 58 -11.64 -0.33 8.19
CA ILE A 58 -12.54 -1.15 7.37
C ILE A 58 -12.66 -0.61 5.94
N ASP A 59 -12.42 0.70 5.76
CA ASP A 59 -12.59 1.39 4.49
C ASP A 59 -11.27 1.52 3.72
N VAL A 60 -10.21 0.83 4.13
CA VAL A 60 -8.95 0.73 3.36
C VAL A 60 -9.20 -0.01 2.06
N GLY A 61 -8.68 0.52 0.95
CA GLY A 61 -8.98 0.06 -0.42
C GLY A 61 -10.01 0.94 -1.13
N ALA A 62 -10.76 1.79 -0.40
CA ALA A 62 -11.66 2.78 -1.01
C ALA A 62 -10.90 3.80 -1.88
N GLU A 63 -9.65 4.12 -1.51
CA GLU A 63 -8.81 5.03 -2.28
C GLU A 63 -8.53 4.55 -3.70
N ILE A 64 -8.49 3.24 -3.93
CA ILE A 64 -8.29 2.64 -5.26
C ILE A 64 -9.53 2.91 -6.14
N GLN A 65 -10.72 2.64 -5.62
CA GLN A 65 -11.98 2.82 -6.34
C GLN A 65 -12.23 4.29 -6.66
N ILE A 66 -12.06 5.16 -5.66
CA ILE A 66 -12.22 6.61 -5.80
C ILE A 66 -11.20 7.16 -6.80
N SER A 67 -9.93 6.77 -6.69
CA SER A 67 -8.88 7.31 -7.59
C SER A 67 -9.07 6.88 -9.03
N LYS A 68 -9.47 5.62 -9.25
CA LYS A 68 -9.81 5.11 -10.58
C LYS A 68 -10.92 5.94 -11.20
N GLU A 69 -12.05 6.12 -10.50
CA GLU A 69 -13.20 6.86 -11.03
C GLU A 69 -12.87 8.34 -11.29
N LEU A 70 -12.20 9.01 -10.35
CA LEU A 70 -11.81 10.40 -10.52
C LEU A 70 -10.83 10.58 -11.70
N SER A 71 -9.88 9.67 -11.87
CA SER A 71 -8.86 9.76 -12.93
C SER A 71 -9.44 9.67 -14.36
N LEU A 72 -10.66 9.16 -14.51
CA LEU A 72 -11.37 9.15 -15.80
C LEU A 72 -11.82 10.57 -16.18
N GLY A 73 -12.30 11.34 -15.20
CA GLY A 73 -12.82 12.70 -15.37
C GLY A 73 -11.79 13.81 -15.24
N CYS A 74 -10.67 13.57 -14.55
CA CYS A 74 -9.60 14.56 -14.38
C CYS A 74 -8.65 14.63 -15.59
N ASP A 75 -8.16 15.83 -15.88
CA ASP A 75 -7.08 16.07 -16.86
C ASP A 75 -5.69 15.85 -16.23
N GLU A 76 -5.54 16.25 -14.97
CA GLU A 76 -4.34 16.05 -14.17
C GLU A 76 -4.37 14.65 -13.49
N PRO A 77 -3.21 14.10 -13.06
CA PRO A 77 -3.17 12.88 -12.27
C PRO A 77 -4.03 12.96 -11.01
N VAL A 78 -4.65 11.84 -10.67
CA VAL A 78 -5.19 11.61 -9.34
C VAL A 78 -4.19 10.74 -8.59
N TYR A 79 -3.87 11.09 -7.35
CA TYR A 79 -2.93 10.31 -6.55
C TYR A 79 -3.67 9.59 -5.42
N SER A 80 -3.56 8.26 -5.35
CA SER A 80 -3.95 7.52 -4.15
C SER A 80 -2.74 7.39 -3.24
N ILE A 81 -2.97 7.50 -1.95
CA ILE A 81 -2.00 7.26 -0.89
C ILE A 81 -2.62 6.23 0.03
N GLU A 82 -2.11 5.01 -0.01
CA GLU A 82 -2.47 4.00 0.98
C GLU A 82 -1.48 4.12 2.14
N ARG A 83 -1.94 4.65 3.27
CA ARG A 83 -1.12 4.70 4.49
C ARG A 83 -1.24 3.44 5.31
N ALA A 84 -2.17 2.53 4.97
CA ALA A 84 -2.52 1.29 5.66
C ALA A 84 -1.46 0.18 5.57
N ASN A 85 -0.55 0.26 4.59
CA ASN A 85 0.66 -0.56 4.51
C ASN A 85 1.89 0.35 4.69
N ASP A 86 2.98 -0.17 5.26
CA ASP A 86 4.29 0.48 5.29
C ASP A 86 5.24 -0.26 4.32
N PRO A 87 6.02 0.40 3.43
CA PRO A 87 6.00 1.83 3.19
C PRO A 87 4.66 2.26 2.62
N TRP A 88 4.26 3.49 2.97
CA TRP A 88 3.08 4.09 2.38
C TRP A 88 3.22 4.11 0.87
N THR A 89 2.24 3.55 0.18
CA THR A 89 2.29 3.46 -1.28
C THR A 89 1.57 4.66 -1.90
N VAL A 90 2.24 5.32 -2.85
CA VAL A 90 1.62 6.33 -3.71
C VAL A 90 1.37 5.70 -5.06
N MET A 91 0.14 5.80 -5.57
CA MET A 91 -0.13 5.52 -6.98
C MET A 91 -0.60 6.79 -7.68
N SER A 92 -0.08 7.03 -8.88
CA SER A 92 -0.60 8.01 -9.82
C SER A 92 -1.57 7.33 -10.78
N TRP A 93 -2.79 7.83 -10.82
CA TRP A 93 -3.86 7.36 -11.69
C TRP A 93 -4.05 8.32 -12.85
N ARG A 94 -4.00 7.79 -14.07
CA ARG A 94 -4.37 8.52 -15.28
C ARG A 94 -5.32 7.69 -16.11
N LYS A 95 -6.51 8.24 -16.39
CA LYS A 95 -7.53 7.60 -17.24
C LYS A 95 -7.82 6.15 -16.85
N GLY A 96 -7.90 5.89 -15.54
CA GLY A 96 -8.22 4.59 -14.96
C GLY A 96 -7.03 3.63 -14.78
N SER A 97 -5.83 4.01 -15.25
CA SER A 97 -4.62 3.20 -15.13
C SER A 97 -3.73 3.71 -13.98
N PRO A 98 -3.36 2.85 -13.02
CA PRO A 98 -2.44 3.20 -11.95
C PRO A 98 -0.98 3.00 -12.36
N ASP A 99 -0.11 3.85 -11.81
CA ASP A 99 1.34 3.70 -11.83
C ASP A 99 1.89 3.96 -10.43
N VAL A 100 2.81 3.13 -9.96
CA VAL A 100 3.38 3.27 -8.60
C VAL A 100 4.45 4.36 -8.62
N LEU A 101 4.37 5.31 -7.69
CA LEU A 101 5.34 6.38 -7.56
C LEU A 101 6.19 6.21 -6.30
N GLU A 102 7.50 6.29 -6.47
CA GLU A 102 8.50 6.37 -5.38
C GLU A 102 8.54 7.79 -4.78
N ASN A 103 7.37 8.37 -4.46
CA ASN A 103 7.26 9.69 -3.86
C ASN A 103 6.85 9.55 -2.39
N ASP A 104 7.51 10.30 -1.50
CA ASP A 104 7.04 10.47 -0.12
C ASP A 104 5.63 11.10 -0.12
N PRO A 105 4.61 10.44 0.46
CA PRO A 105 3.24 10.93 0.40
C PRO A 105 3.03 12.29 1.05
N GLU A 106 3.76 12.61 2.12
CA GLU A 106 3.65 13.95 2.73
C GLU A 106 4.23 15.03 1.83
N SER A 107 5.39 14.77 1.23
CA SER A 107 6.06 15.71 0.33
C SER A 107 5.22 15.95 -0.93
N LEU A 108 4.61 14.89 -1.48
CA LEU A 108 3.66 15.01 -2.59
C LEU A 108 2.43 15.83 -2.19
N ALA A 109 1.79 15.49 -1.07
CA ALA A 109 0.60 16.20 -0.61
C ALA A 109 0.89 17.69 -0.36
N LYS A 110 2.04 18.02 0.24
CA LYS A 110 2.51 19.40 0.42
C LYS A 110 2.78 20.11 -0.91
N SER A 111 3.42 19.44 -1.87
CA SER A 111 3.74 20.07 -3.17
C SER A 111 2.49 20.39 -4.00
N LEU A 112 1.42 19.62 -3.81
CA LEU A 112 0.11 19.85 -4.42
C LEU A 112 -0.76 20.86 -3.65
N GLY A 113 -0.27 21.37 -2.51
CA GLY A 113 -0.98 22.33 -1.67
C GLY A 113 -2.04 21.71 -0.75
N CYS A 114 -2.03 20.38 -0.56
CA CYS A 114 -2.97 19.59 0.24
C CYS A 114 -2.28 18.90 1.42
N PRO A 115 -1.71 19.61 2.41
CA PRO A 115 -1.07 18.96 3.54
C PRO A 115 -2.06 18.05 4.29
N LEU A 116 -1.75 16.75 4.36
CA LEU A 116 -2.63 15.77 5.00
C LEU A 116 -2.69 15.99 6.52
N PRO A 117 -3.88 15.85 7.15
CA PRO A 117 -4.04 16.02 8.59
C PRO A 117 -3.24 14.97 9.36
N GLY A 118 -2.75 15.37 10.54
CA GLY A 118 -2.04 14.48 11.47
C GLY A 118 -0.51 14.47 11.34
N GLY A 119 0.09 15.12 10.33
CA GLY A 119 1.54 15.08 10.06
C GLY A 119 2.40 15.17 11.32
N ALA A 120 2.98 14.04 11.72
CA ALA A 120 4.03 14.03 12.73
C ALA A 120 5.20 14.85 12.18
N ARG A 121 5.88 15.61 13.06
CA ARG A 121 7.22 16.10 12.73
C ARG A 121 8.05 14.89 12.30
N SER A 122 8.44 14.88 11.04
CA SER A 122 9.37 13.94 10.41
C SER A 122 10.18 13.12 11.44
N SER A 123 9.76 11.89 11.71
CA SER A 123 10.71 10.86 12.12
C SER A 123 11.46 10.50 10.84
N ASN A 124 12.71 10.99 10.78
CA ASN A 124 13.73 10.78 9.75
C ASN A 124 13.25 10.43 8.33
N ARG A 125 13.19 11.49 7.52
CA ARG A 125 13.13 11.52 6.06
C ARG A 125 14.22 10.70 5.34
N ALA A 126 15.14 10.06 6.05
CA ALA A 126 16.23 9.25 5.51
C ALA A 126 16.03 7.73 5.72
N ALA A 127 15.17 7.31 6.66
CA ALA A 127 14.90 5.89 6.91
C ALA A 127 13.90 5.32 5.89
N LYS A 128 12.84 6.08 5.57
CA LYS A 128 11.79 5.65 4.63
C LYS A 128 12.25 5.52 3.18
N ASP A 129 13.20 6.35 2.74
CA ASP A 129 13.83 6.24 1.40
C ASP A 129 14.74 4.99 1.27
N SER A 130 14.92 4.22 2.36
CA SER A 130 15.72 2.99 2.39
C SER A 130 14.92 1.73 2.68
N LEU A 131 13.63 1.85 2.99
CA LEU A 131 12.78 0.68 3.23
C LEU A 131 12.58 -0.07 1.94
N ARG A 132 12.80 -1.39 1.99
CA ARG A 132 12.58 -2.27 0.85
C ARG A 132 11.51 -3.28 1.17
N LYS A 133 10.69 -3.60 0.17
CA LYS A 133 9.60 -4.57 0.24
C LYS A 133 9.92 -5.80 -0.59
N VAL A 134 9.81 -6.96 0.05
CA VAL A 134 9.99 -8.29 -0.55
C VAL A 134 8.87 -9.19 -0.04
N ALA A 135 8.45 -10.18 -0.81
CA ALA A 135 7.47 -11.16 -0.34
C ALA A 135 7.95 -12.60 -0.51
N MET A 136 7.63 -13.44 0.48
CA MET A 136 7.70 -14.89 0.36
C MET A 136 6.29 -15.46 0.27
N VAL A 137 6.02 -16.29 -0.73
CA VAL A 137 4.70 -16.84 -1.01
C VAL A 137 4.73 -18.36 -0.96
N GLU A 138 4.08 -18.92 0.06
CA GLU A 138 3.95 -20.37 0.18
C GLU A 138 2.89 -20.91 -0.79
N GLY A 139 3.16 -22.08 -1.36
CA GLY A 139 2.20 -22.80 -2.22
C GLY A 139 2.07 -22.27 -3.64
N VAL A 140 2.90 -21.30 -4.04
CA VAL A 140 2.89 -20.67 -5.38
C VAL A 140 4.22 -20.90 -6.08
N ARG A 141 4.16 -21.07 -7.41
CA ARG A 141 5.33 -21.16 -8.30
C ARG A 141 5.51 -19.87 -9.08
N ALA A 142 6.75 -19.54 -9.44
CA ALA A 142 7.07 -18.34 -10.23
C ALA A 142 6.21 -18.22 -11.50
N GLN A 143 6.03 -19.31 -12.25
CA GLN A 143 5.21 -19.30 -13.47
C GLN A 143 3.74 -18.94 -13.20
N GLU A 144 3.18 -19.40 -12.09
CA GLU A 144 1.79 -19.12 -11.72
C GLU A 144 1.62 -17.66 -11.31
N ALA A 145 2.56 -17.14 -10.51
CA ALA A 145 2.58 -15.73 -10.14
C ALA A 145 2.78 -14.81 -11.35
N THR A 146 3.67 -15.15 -12.29
CA THR A 146 3.83 -14.40 -13.55
C THR A 146 2.49 -14.27 -14.27
N ARG A 147 1.79 -15.39 -14.49
CA ARG A 147 0.50 -15.39 -15.18
C ARG A 147 -0.51 -14.48 -14.47
N VAL A 148 -0.62 -14.61 -13.15
CA VAL A 148 -1.54 -13.81 -12.34
C VAL A 148 -1.23 -12.31 -12.44
N LEU A 149 0.04 -11.94 -12.35
CA LEU A 149 0.47 -10.54 -12.40
C LEU A 149 0.29 -9.94 -13.81
N GLU A 150 0.51 -10.72 -14.87
CA GLU A 150 0.25 -10.29 -16.25
C GLU A 150 -1.26 -10.15 -16.55
N GLU A 151 -2.07 -11.10 -16.07
CA GLU A 151 -3.53 -11.04 -16.19
C GLU A 151 -4.11 -9.83 -15.46
N ASP A 152 -3.56 -9.47 -14.30
CA ASP A 152 -3.98 -8.31 -13.52
C ASP A 152 -3.54 -6.99 -14.18
N ALA A 153 -2.30 -6.93 -14.70
CA ALA A 153 -1.80 -5.77 -15.43
C ALA A 153 -2.50 -5.57 -16.79
N GLY A 154 -3.08 -6.63 -17.37
CA GLY A 154 -3.65 -6.61 -18.72
C GLY A 154 -2.60 -6.60 -19.84
N GLU A 155 -1.32 -6.75 -19.49
CA GLU A 155 -0.17 -6.77 -20.39
C GLU A 155 0.95 -7.65 -19.85
N SER A 156 1.90 -8.03 -20.72
CA SER A 156 3.09 -8.78 -20.29
C SER A 156 3.96 -7.95 -19.35
N LEU A 157 4.53 -8.59 -18.33
CA LEU A 157 5.39 -7.89 -17.38
C LEU A 157 6.66 -7.41 -18.09
N THR A 158 7.00 -6.14 -17.89
CA THR A 158 8.29 -5.60 -18.33
C THR A 158 9.43 -6.43 -17.75
N PRO A 159 10.38 -6.92 -18.58
CA PRO A 159 11.52 -7.68 -18.08
C PRO A 159 12.26 -6.93 -16.97
N GLY A 160 12.49 -7.61 -15.84
CA GLY A 160 13.17 -7.03 -14.68
C GLY A 160 12.28 -6.23 -13.72
N ARG A 161 10.97 -6.06 -14.00
CA ARG A 161 10.02 -5.42 -13.08
C ARG A 161 9.96 -6.15 -11.73
N TYR A 162 9.88 -7.48 -11.78
CA TYR A 162 9.96 -8.34 -10.62
C TYR A 162 10.99 -9.44 -10.85
N ARG A 163 11.71 -9.80 -9.80
CA ARG A 163 12.45 -11.05 -9.70
C ARG A 163 11.56 -12.06 -8.97
N LEU A 164 11.07 -13.04 -9.74
CA LEU A 164 10.25 -14.15 -9.27
C LEU A 164 11.13 -15.40 -9.22
N GLU A 165 11.43 -15.90 -8.01
CA GLU A 165 12.36 -17.01 -7.80
C GLU A 165 11.74 -18.12 -6.95
N ASP A 166 11.71 -19.33 -7.50
CA ASP A 166 11.29 -20.52 -6.75
C ASP A 166 12.36 -20.88 -5.70
N THR A 167 11.96 -20.90 -4.43
CA THR A 167 12.77 -21.31 -3.28
C THR A 167 12.20 -22.57 -2.62
N PRO A 168 12.93 -23.25 -1.73
CA PRO A 168 12.38 -24.36 -0.94
C PRO A 168 11.16 -23.99 -0.08
N GLN A 169 11.06 -22.72 0.34
CA GLN A 169 9.98 -22.19 1.17
C GLN A 169 8.75 -21.76 0.34
N GLY A 170 8.92 -21.55 -0.97
CA GLY A 170 7.89 -21.02 -1.85
C GLY A 170 8.46 -20.05 -2.87
N LEU A 171 7.64 -19.14 -3.37
CA LEU A 171 8.05 -18.13 -4.32
C LEU A 171 8.56 -16.87 -3.60
N LEU A 172 9.78 -16.46 -3.91
CA LEU A 172 10.29 -15.13 -3.58
C LEU A 172 9.87 -14.12 -4.65
N ILE A 173 9.31 -12.99 -4.23
CA ILE A 173 9.00 -11.83 -5.07
C ILE A 173 9.85 -10.66 -4.56
N ALA A 174 10.76 -10.17 -5.40
CA ALA A 174 11.58 -9.00 -5.14
C ALA A 174 11.59 -8.05 -6.34
N SER A 175 12.06 -6.83 -6.15
CA SER A 175 12.24 -5.84 -7.23
C SER A 175 13.64 -5.24 -7.17
N GLY A 176 14.22 -4.94 -8.34
CA GLY A 176 15.47 -4.19 -8.43
C GLY A 176 15.33 -2.74 -7.96
N THR A 177 14.11 -2.21 -7.88
CA THR A 177 13.82 -0.86 -7.36
C THR A 177 13.68 -0.82 -5.83
N GLY A 178 13.68 -1.99 -5.18
CA GLY A 178 13.48 -2.08 -3.73
C GLY A 178 12.02 -2.17 -3.30
N ASP A 179 11.05 -1.95 -4.19
CA ASP A 179 9.62 -2.13 -3.90
C ASP A 179 8.92 -3.00 -4.94
N ILE A 180 8.12 -3.96 -4.47
CA ILE A 180 7.32 -4.87 -5.30
C ILE A 180 5.88 -4.36 -5.52
N GLY A 181 5.54 -3.17 -5.00
CA GLY A 181 4.22 -2.58 -5.13
C GLY A 181 3.14 -3.51 -4.58
N TYR A 182 2.12 -3.80 -5.39
CA TYR A 182 0.97 -4.64 -5.02
C TYR A 182 1.13 -6.12 -5.37
N ALA A 183 2.30 -6.56 -5.84
CA ALA A 183 2.47 -7.93 -6.34
C ALA A 183 2.15 -8.99 -5.27
N ASP A 184 2.46 -8.73 -4.01
CA ASP A 184 2.13 -9.61 -2.87
C ASP A 184 0.61 -9.72 -2.65
N ILE A 185 -0.12 -8.61 -2.81
CA ILE A 185 -1.58 -8.55 -2.68
C ILE A 185 -2.23 -9.26 -3.85
N THR A 186 -1.89 -8.90 -5.09
CA THR A 186 -2.45 -9.50 -6.31
C THR A 186 -2.26 -11.02 -6.30
N VAL A 187 -1.08 -11.51 -5.92
CA VAL A 187 -0.82 -12.95 -5.82
C VAL A 187 -1.67 -13.60 -4.73
N SER A 188 -1.81 -12.97 -3.56
CA SER A 188 -2.65 -13.47 -2.47
C SER A 188 -4.14 -13.53 -2.85
N GLU A 189 -4.65 -12.52 -3.55
CA GLU A 189 -6.05 -12.43 -3.99
C GLU A 189 -6.39 -13.49 -5.03
N ARG A 190 -5.53 -13.64 -6.04
CA ARG A 190 -5.81 -14.47 -7.22
C ARG A 190 -5.48 -15.94 -7.01
N ILE A 191 -4.71 -16.27 -5.97
CA ILE A 191 -4.35 -17.65 -5.62
C ILE A 191 -4.84 -17.97 -4.20
N PRO A 192 -6.05 -18.55 -4.05
CA PRO A 192 -6.72 -18.69 -2.75
C PRO A 192 -5.97 -19.51 -1.69
N ASN A 193 -5.07 -20.40 -2.12
CA ASN A 193 -4.29 -21.26 -1.21
C ASN A 193 -2.94 -20.65 -0.83
N ALA A 194 -2.60 -19.48 -1.36
CA ALA A 194 -1.33 -18.81 -1.08
C ALA A 194 -1.34 -18.21 0.33
N THR A 195 -0.26 -18.46 1.08
CA THR A 195 0.07 -17.65 2.26
C THR A 195 1.25 -16.76 1.91
N VAL A 196 1.04 -15.45 1.97
CA VAL A 196 2.04 -14.46 1.61
C VAL A 196 2.59 -13.82 2.86
N TYR A 197 3.91 -13.72 2.96
CA TYR A 197 4.63 -12.96 3.97
C TYR A 197 5.28 -11.76 3.28
N ALA A 198 4.61 -10.62 3.33
CA ALA A 198 5.17 -9.36 2.83
C ALA A 198 6.07 -8.77 3.90
N VAL A 199 7.35 -8.64 3.61
CA VAL A 199 8.37 -8.11 4.52
C VAL A 199 8.82 -6.75 4.03
N ILE A 200 8.75 -5.77 4.92
CA ILE A 200 9.30 -4.44 4.73
C ILE A 200 10.38 -4.22 5.75
N ALA A 201 11.58 -3.85 5.30
CA ALA A 201 12.65 -3.58 6.23
C ALA A 201 13.64 -2.54 5.73
N SER A 202 14.26 -1.88 6.70
CA SER A 202 15.46 -1.05 6.53
C SER A 202 16.70 -1.92 6.26
N PRO A 203 17.79 -1.35 5.72
CA PRO A 203 19.04 -2.06 5.49
C PRO A 203 19.67 -2.69 6.73
N ASP A 204 19.50 -2.03 7.88
CA ASP A 204 20.05 -2.46 9.17
C ASP A 204 19.03 -3.26 10.01
N LEU A 205 17.82 -3.50 9.48
CA LEU A 205 16.71 -4.19 10.13
C LEU A 205 16.27 -3.55 11.46
N ASP A 206 16.52 -2.26 11.65
CA ASP A 206 16.05 -1.52 12.82
C ASP A 206 14.55 -1.19 12.71
N GLU A 207 14.09 -0.89 11.51
CA GLU A 207 12.70 -0.96 11.07
C GLU A 207 12.45 -2.26 10.30
N PHE A 208 11.52 -3.09 10.79
CA PHE A 208 11.19 -4.41 10.23
C PHE A 208 9.71 -4.75 10.46
N PHE A 209 8.99 -5.01 9.38
CA PHE A 209 7.57 -5.29 9.37
C PHE A 209 7.29 -6.54 8.54
N VAL A 210 6.37 -7.37 9.01
CA VAL A 210 5.85 -8.51 8.27
C VAL A 210 4.34 -8.45 8.29
N THR A 211 3.72 -8.41 7.12
CA THR A 211 2.28 -8.61 6.95
C THR A 211 2.03 -10.00 6.40
N VAL A 212 1.25 -10.80 7.12
CA VAL A 212 0.79 -12.10 6.64
C VAL A 212 -0.53 -11.91 5.89
N ARG A 213 -0.61 -12.35 4.63
CA ARG A 213 -1.80 -12.24 3.80
C ARG A 213 -2.32 -13.60 3.34
N ARG A 214 -3.65 -13.72 3.27
CA ARG A 214 -4.37 -14.88 2.73
C ARG A 214 -5.61 -14.40 1.99
N GLY A 215 -5.78 -14.79 0.73
CA GLY A 215 -6.93 -14.36 -0.07
C GLY A 215 -6.99 -12.85 -0.29
N GLY A 216 -5.85 -12.15 -0.29
CA GLY A 216 -5.75 -10.69 -0.42
C GLY A 216 -5.77 -9.91 0.89
N GLU A 217 -6.40 -10.47 1.92
CA GLU A 217 -6.54 -9.81 3.21
C GLU A 217 -5.27 -9.97 4.05
N GLY A 218 -4.84 -8.87 4.70
CA GLY A 218 -3.88 -8.93 5.79
C GLY A 218 -4.53 -9.53 7.02
N VAL A 219 -4.01 -10.65 7.52
CA VAL A 219 -4.59 -11.37 8.66
C VAL A 219 -3.83 -11.12 9.96
N GLU A 220 -2.52 -10.94 9.86
CA GLU A 220 -1.64 -10.73 11.01
C GLU A 220 -0.48 -9.82 10.62
N GLU A 221 0.07 -9.10 11.59
CA GLU A 221 1.28 -8.30 11.42
C GLU A 221 2.30 -8.51 12.53
N PHE A 222 3.58 -8.42 12.19
CA PHE A 222 4.69 -8.36 13.13
C PHE A 222 5.48 -7.09 12.85
N ALA A 223 5.84 -6.34 13.88
CA ALA A 223 6.61 -5.10 13.75
C ALA A 223 7.74 -5.06 14.79
N GLN A 224 8.92 -4.65 14.35
CA GLN A 224 10.05 -4.31 15.19
C GLN A 224 10.66 -2.98 14.69
N PRO A 225 10.63 -1.91 15.50
CA PRO A 225 9.96 -1.81 16.80
C PRO A 225 8.43 -2.04 16.69
N PRO A 226 7.75 -2.44 17.78
CA PRO A 226 6.29 -2.60 17.75
C PRO A 226 5.57 -1.31 17.40
N ASP A 227 4.52 -1.39 16.59
CA ASP A 227 3.66 -0.26 16.27
C ASP A 227 2.78 0.15 17.47
N ASP A 228 2.65 1.47 17.68
CA ASP A 228 1.80 2.04 18.73
C ASP A 228 0.30 1.81 18.46
N LEU A 229 -0.08 1.72 17.18
CA LEU A 229 -1.45 1.55 16.71
C LEU A 229 -1.50 0.45 15.64
N PRO A 230 -1.41 -0.82 16.04
CA PRO A 230 -1.44 -1.94 15.11
C PRO A 230 -2.77 -1.98 14.36
N ARG A 231 -2.71 -2.28 13.06
CA ARG A 231 -3.87 -2.32 12.16
C ARG A 231 -4.45 -3.72 12.06
N LEU A 232 -3.59 -4.71 12.21
CA LEU A 232 -3.94 -6.12 12.17
C LEU A 232 -3.73 -6.75 13.53
N ARG A 233 -4.13 -8.02 13.63
CA ARG A 233 -3.79 -8.81 14.80
C ARG A 233 -2.27 -8.95 14.88
N VAL A 234 -1.68 -8.49 15.98
CA VAL A 234 -0.24 -8.61 16.20
C VAL A 234 0.15 -10.07 16.42
N ALA A 235 1.05 -10.57 15.59
CA ALA A 235 1.67 -11.88 15.71
C ALA A 235 2.78 -11.85 16.79
N SER A 236 2.81 -12.87 17.64
CA SER A 236 3.87 -13.01 18.67
C SER A 236 5.21 -13.47 18.10
N ASP A 237 5.18 -14.06 16.92
CA ASP A 237 6.30 -14.60 16.18
C ASP A 237 5.87 -14.85 14.73
N ILE A 238 6.84 -14.91 13.82
CA ILE A 238 6.65 -15.33 12.43
C ILE A 238 7.42 -16.64 12.26
N LYS A 239 6.70 -17.72 11.93
CA LYS A 239 7.28 -19.07 11.77
C LYS A 239 8.06 -19.55 13.01
N GLY A 240 7.64 -19.15 14.22
CA GLY A 240 8.32 -19.49 15.47
C GLY A 240 9.46 -18.56 15.87
N GLU A 241 9.79 -17.56 15.04
CA GLU A 241 10.91 -16.65 15.24
C GLU A 241 10.46 -15.22 15.58
N ARG A 242 11.27 -14.51 16.37
CA ARG A 242 10.94 -13.17 16.90
C ARG A 242 11.95 -12.08 16.59
N SER A 243 13.09 -12.44 16.00
CA SER A 243 14.12 -11.46 15.63
C SER A 243 14.16 -11.33 14.11
N PRO A 244 14.31 -10.11 13.56
CA PRO A 244 14.31 -9.86 12.11
C PRO A 244 15.18 -10.84 11.32
N ASP A 245 16.45 -11.02 11.70
CA ASP A 245 17.37 -11.95 11.02
C ASP A 245 16.87 -13.40 11.02
N ARG A 246 16.28 -13.86 12.12
CA ARG A 246 15.76 -15.23 12.24
C ARG A 246 14.46 -15.41 11.46
N ILE A 247 13.61 -14.38 11.44
CA ILE A 247 12.38 -14.37 10.65
C ILE A 247 12.74 -14.44 9.16
N LEU A 248 13.67 -13.61 8.69
CA LEU A 248 14.16 -13.65 7.31
C LEU A 248 14.70 -15.04 6.94
N ALA A 249 15.52 -15.64 7.81
CA ALA A 249 16.05 -16.99 7.60
C ALA A 249 14.95 -18.07 7.56
N ALA A 250 13.94 -17.98 8.44
CA ALA A 250 12.82 -18.91 8.47
C ALA A 250 11.93 -18.79 7.23
N LEU A 251 11.77 -17.58 6.71
CA LEU A 251 11.08 -17.30 5.46
C LEU A 251 11.94 -17.60 4.22
N GLY A 252 13.23 -17.88 4.37
CA GLY A 252 14.14 -18.08 3.24
C GLY A 252 14.38 -16.80 2.43
N ILE A 253 14.18 -15.62 3.02
CA ILE A 253 14.43 -14.32 2.38
C ILE A 253 15.87 -13.90 2.71
N PRO A 254 16.75 -13.75 1.71
CA PRO A 254 18.11 -13.28 1.96
C PRO A 254 18.15 -11.83 2.45
N ALA A 255 18.91 -11.54 3.50
CA ALA A 255 18.98 -10.19 4.09
C ALA A 255 19.63 -9.16 3.15
N GLU A 256 20.43 -9.59 2.18
CA GLU A 256 21.01 -8.71 1.15
C GLU A 256 19.97 -7.96 0.32
N TRP A 257 18.73 -8.45 0.23
CA TRP A 257 17.67 -7.75 -0.48
C TRP A 257 17.34 -6.38 0.13
N PHE A 258 17.55 -6.22 1.43
CA PHE A 258 17.27 -4.98 2.15
C PHE A 258 18.48 -4.04 2.17
N ARG A 259 19.68 -4.51 1.81
CA ARG A 259 20.90 -3.69 1.85
C ARG A 259 20.93 -2.68 0.71
N ASN A 260 21.40 -1.47 1.00
CA ASN A 260 21.78 -0.50 -0.02
C ASN A 260 23.12 -0.93 -0.63
N GLU A 261 23.15 -1.22 -1.92
CA GLU A 261 24.38 -1.29 -2.72
C GLU A 261 24.80 0.11 -3.19
#